data_AF-A0A1J3DHH4-F1
#
_entry.id   AF-A0A1J3DHH4-F1
#
_cell.length_a   1.000
_cell.length_b   1.000
_cell.length_c   1.000
_cell.angle_alpha   90.00
_cell.angle_beta   90.00
_cell.angle_gamma   90.00
#
_symmetry.space_group_name_H-M   'P 1'
#
loop_
_entity.id
_entity.type
_entity.pdbx_description
1 polymer ?
#
loop_
_entity_poly.entity_id
_entity_poly.type
_entity_poly.pdbx_seq_one_letter_code
_entity_poly.pdbx_strand_id
1 'polypeptide(L)'
;MKDIKEITANHVPCKLLNLQLKSLGGSIIDCVFWEKYAEDIHSYVQSFSGGPIVLLCSLMRINVYKGKLTIQSEKSSTKLFINSDIAEINEFKEK
;
A
#
# COMPACT_ATOMS: atom_id res chain seq x y z
N MET A 1 5.18 10.78 -6.34
CA MET A 1 4.90 9.75 -5.29
C MET A 1 6.07 9.76 -4.30
N LYS A 2 5.92 9.29 -3.06
CA LYS A 2 7.09 9.04 -2.20
C LYS A 2 7.91 7.90 -2.80
N ASP A 3 9.23 8.03 -2.81
CA ASP A 3 10.13 6.97 -3.24
C ASP A 3 10.21 5.82 -2.22
N ILE A 4 10.65 4.67 -2.70
CA ILE A 4 10.97 3.51 -1.87
C ILE A 4 12.15 3.87 -0.96
N LYS A 5 12.02 3.54 0.32
CA LYS A 5 13.08 3.70 1.33
C LYS A 5 13.77 2.37 1.56
N GLU A 6 15.09 2.41 1.63
CA GLU A 6 15.90 1.29 2.10
C GLU A 6 16.22 1.48 3.57
N ILE A 7 15.95 0.45 4.38
CA ILE A 7 16.29 0.42 5.79
C ILE A 7 16.98 -0.89 6.13
N THR A 8 17.64 -0.96 7.29
CA THR A 8 18.10 -2.24 7.83
C THR A 8 17.21 -2.64 8.99
N ALA A 9 16.53 -3.79 8.87
CA ALA A 9 15.71 -4.37 9.92
C ALA A 9 16.29 -5.73 10.32
N ASN A 10 16.60 -5.94 11.60
CA ASN A 10 17.23 -7.17 12.11
C ASN A 10 18.49 -7.57 11.31
N HIS A 11 19.35 -6.59 10.98
CA HIS A 11 20.56 -6.77 10.17
C HIS A 11 20.33 -7.17 8.70
N VAL A 12 19.09 -7.19 8.24
CA VAL A 12 18.73 -7.48 6.85
C VAL A 12 18.29 -6.16 6.18
N PRO A 13 18.86 -5.80 5.02
CA PRO A 13 18.34 -4.71 4.19
C PRO A 13 16.90 -5.01 3.75
N CYS A 14 16.02 -4.04 3.92
CA CYS A 14 14.61 -4.12 3.60
C CYS A 14 14.17 -2.87 2.86
N LYS A 15 13.32 -3.04 1.86
CA LYS A 15 12.66 -1.94 1.16
C LYS A 15 11.29 -1.68 1.76
N LEU A 16 10.92 -0.42 1.92
CA LEU A 16 9.57 -0.03 2.33
C LEU A 16 9.07 1.20 1.59
N LEU A 17 7.75 1.24 1.40
CA LEU A 17 7.03 2.36 0.82
C LEU A 17 5.94 2.83 1.78
N ASN A 18 6.04 4.08 2.21
CA ASN A 18 5.03 4.70 3.07
C ASN A 18 4.01 5.46 2.21
N LEU A 19 2.74 5.09 2.31
CA LEU A 19 1.65 5.74 1.57
C LEU A 19 0.51 6.12 2.50
N GLN A 20 -0.36 6.98 2.00
CA GLN A 20 -1.63 7.28 2.63
C GLN A 20 -2.74 6.83 1.68
N LEU A 21 -3.64 5.99 2.19
CA LEU A 21 -4.83 5.57 1.46
C LEU A 21 -6.02 6.34 1.97
N LYS A 22 -6.84 6.85 1.05
CA LYS A 22 -8.12 7.48 1.35
C LYS A 22 -9.20 6.40 1.21
N SER A 23 -10.03 6.22 2.24
CA SER A 23 -11.21 5.35 2.15
C SER A 23 -12.38 6.07 1.47
N LEU A 24 -13.44 5.32 1.12
CA LEU A 24 -14.69 5.89 0.59
C LEU A 24 -15.30 6.96 1.51
N GLY A 25 -15.19 6.77 2.83
CA GLY A 25 -15.65 7.74 3.84
C GLY A 25 -14.73 8.96 3.99
N GLY A 26 -13.72 9.12 3.13
CA GLY A 26 -12.78 10.24 3.17
C GLY A 26 -11.70 10.16 4.25
N SER A 27 -11.71 9.11 5.08
CA SER A 27 -10.69 8.91 6.11
C SER A 27 -9.35 8.57 5.48
N ILE A 28 -8.28 9.15 6.02
CA ILE A 28 -6.90 8.90 5.57
C ILE A 28 -6.25 7.91 6.52
N ILE A 29 -5.69 6.84 5.97
CA ILE A 29 -4.99 5.80 6.73
C ILE A 29 -3.54 5.74 6.26
N ASP A 30 -2.61 5.76 7.20
CA ASP A 30 -1.19 5.57 6.92
C ASP A 30 -0.85 4.09 6.75
N CYS A 31 -0.23 3.77 5.62
CA CYS A 31 0.11 2.43 5.20
C CYS A 31 1.62 2.28 4.97
N VAL A 32 2.16 1.11 5.30
CA VAL A 32 3.54 0.72 5.03
C VAL A 32 3.56 -0.57 4.23
N PHE A 33 4.07 -0.52 3.00
CA PHE A 33 4.28 -1.69 2.17
C PHE A 33 5.75 -2.09 2.19
N TRP A 34 6.04 -3.39 2.20
CA TRP A 34 7.38 -3.94 2.34
C TRP A 34 7.81 -4.72 1.11
N GLU A 35 9.10 -4.68 0.81
CA GLU A 35 9.77 -5.47 -0.22
C GLU A 35 9.03 -5.43 -1.57
N LYS A 36 8.69 -6.61 -2.12
CA LYS A 36 8.01 -6.75 -3.40
C LYS A 36 6.73 -5.90 -3.49
N TYR A 37 5.94 -5.79 -2.42
CA TYR A 37 4.72 -4.97 -2.45
C TYR A 37 5.03 -3.48 -2.60
N ALA A 38 6.12 -2.99 -1.99
CA ALA A 38 6.57 -1.62 -2.18
C ALA A 38 6.98 -1.37 -3.64
N GLU A 39 7.72 -2.32 -4.23
CA GLU A 39 8.20 -2.25 -5.61
C GLU A 39 7.06 -2.33 -6.63
N ASP A 40 6.12 -3.26 -6.45
CA ASP A 40 4.96 -3.45 -7.31
C ASP A 40 4.10 -2.18 -7.35
N ILE A 41 3.78 -1.61 -6.18
CA ILE A 41 2.98 -0.38 -6.09
C ILE A 41 3.72 0.79 -6.73
N HIS A 42 4.99 0.99 -6.37
CA HIS A 42 5.78 2.08 -6.92
C HIS A 42 5.87 2.01 -8.44
N SER A 43 6.18 0.83 -8.99
CA SER A 43 6.28 0.64 -10.44
C SER A 43 4.95 0.85 -11.16
N TYR A 44 3.84 0.40 -10.57
CA TYR A 44 2.52 0.64 -11.14
C TYR A 44 2.21 2.14 -11.19
N VAL A 45 2.40 2.86 -10.07
CA VAL A 45 2.07 4.29 -10.02
C VAL A 45 2.95 5.13 -10.95
N GLN A 46 4.22 4.76 -11.14
CA GLN A 46 5.11 5.47 -12.06
C GLN A 46 4.72 5.26 -13.53
N SER A 47 4.18 4.09 -13.88
CA SER A 47 3.79 3.75 -15.26
C SER A 47 2.35 4.11 -15.61
N PHE A 48 1.49 4.28 -14.61
CA PHE A 48 0.07 4.56 -14.81
C PHE A 48 -0.18 6.07 -15.02
N SER A 49 -0.77 6.40 -16.17
CA SER A 49 -1.18 7.78 -16.53
C SER A 49 -2.70 7.99 -16.51
N GLY A 50 -3.48 6.96 -16.16
CA GLY A 50 -4.94 7.03 -16.01
C GLY A 50 -5.36 7.62 -14.67
N GLY A 51 -6.68 7.79 -14.45
CA GLY A 51 -7.29 8.46 -13.28
C GLY A 51 -6.94 7.89 -11.88
N PRO A 52 -7.91 7.62 -10.99
CA PRO A 52 -7.59 7.18 -9.63
C PRO A 52 -6.91 5.80 -9.62
N ILE A 53 -5.93 5.63 -8.72
CA ILE A 53 -5.31 4.34 -8.42
C ILE A 53 -5.94 3.80 -7.14
N VAL A 54 -6.61 2.66 -7.27
CA VAL A 54 -7.29 1.98 -6.17
C VAL A 54 -6.49 0.75 -5.78
N LEU A 55 -6.19 0.64 -4.49
CA LEU A 55 -5.54 -0.52 -3.89
C LEU A 55 -6.57 -1.29 -3.07
N LEU A 56 -6.76 -2.57 -3.37
CA LEU A 56 -7.46 -3.50 -2.47
C LEU A 56 -6.41 -4.39 -1.80
N CYS A 57 -6.38 -4.33 -0.47
CA CYS A 57 -5.42 -5.08 0.34
C CYS A 57 -6.18 -5.95 1.36
N SER A 58 -5.77 -7.21 1.51
CA SER A 58 -6.30 -8.10 2.56
C SER A 58 -5.16 -8.78 3.31
N LEU A 59 -5.47 -9.26 4.53
CA LEU A 59 -4.48 -9.87 5.43
C LEU A 59 -3.32 -8.89 5.73
N MET A 60 -3.69 -7.65 6.01
CA MET A 60 -2.77 -6.60 6.45
C MET A 60 -2.65 -6.61 7.97
N ARG A 61 -1.48 -6.24 8.48
CA ARG A 61 -1.24 -6.14 9.93
C ARG A 61 -1.48 -4.73 10.42
N ILE A 62 -2.27 -4.60 11.49
CA ILE A 62 -2.36 -3.36 12.25
C ILE A 62 -1.13 -3.27 13.17
N ASN A 63 -0.48 -2.10 13.17
CA ASN A 63 0.68 -1.83 14.00
C ASN A 63 0.57 -0.46 14.66
N VAL A 64 1.22 -0.27 15.81
CA VAL A 64 1.36 1.03 16.46
C VAL A 64 2.84 1.35 16.51
N TYR A 65 3.28 2.30 15.69
CA TYR A 65 4.69 2.72 15.63
C TYR A 65 4.82 4.16 16.09
N LYS A 66 5.63 4.39 17.13
CA LYS A 66 5.82 5.71 17.76
C LYS A 66 4.49 6.41 18.12
N GLY A 67 3.54 5.63 18.66
CA GLY A 67 2.22 6.12 19.06
C GLY A 67 1.24 6.35 17.91
N LYS A 68 1.63 6.08 16.66
CA LYS A 68 0.77 6.23 15.48
C LYS A 68 0.31 4.88 14.97
N LEU A 69 -1.00 4.72 14.80
CA LEU A 69 -1.61 3.55 14.16
C LEU A 69 -1.22 3.53 12.68
N THR A 70 -0.72 2.38 12.21
CA THR A 70 -0.41 2.14 10.80
C THR A 70 -0.93 0.78 10.39
N ILE A 71 -1.25 0.64 9.10
CA ILE A 71 -1.53 -0.65 8.48
C ILE A 71 -0.31 -1.04 7.65
N GLN A 72 0.17 -2.28 7.76
CA GLN A 72 1.35 -2.70 7.00
C GLN A 72 1.19 -4.06 6.34
N SER A 73 1.83 -4.23 5.19
CA SER A 73 1.87 -5.53 4.52
C SER A 73 2.75 -6.50 5.30
N GLU A 74 2.36 -7.76 5.35
CA GLU A 74 3.22 -8.86 5.79
C GLU A 74 3.91 -9.49 4.58
N LYS A 75 5.12 -10.03 4.77
CA LYS A 75 5.95 -10.59 3.69
C LYS A 75 5.29 -11.73 2.90
N SER A 76 4.41 -12.53 3.52
CA SER A 76 3.91 -13.78 2.93
C SER A 76 2.40 -13.93 2.88
N SER A 77 1.63 -13.22 3.72
CA SER A 77 0.18 -13.42 3.81
C SER A 77 -0.63 -12.34 3.09
N THR A 78 -0.06 -11.14 2.91
CA THR A 78 -0.78 -10.01 2.33
C THR A 78 -1.16 -10.29 0.88
N LYS A 79 -2.43 -10.05 0.55
CA LYS A 79 -2.88 -10.02 -0.85
C LYS A 79 -3.06 -8.57 -1.26
N LEU A 80 -2.48 -8.23 -2.40
CA LEU A 80 -2.51 -6.88 -2.98
C LEU A 80 -3.08 -6.97 -4.39
N PHE A 81 -4.10 -6.16 -4.65
CA PHE A 81 -4.67 -5.93 -5.97
C PHE A 81 -4.55 -4.43 -6.29
N ILE A 82 -3.98 -4.12 -7.44
CA ILE A 82 -3.75 -2.74 -7.89
C ILE A 82 -4.61 -2.53 -9.13
N ASN A 83 -5.64 -1.68 -9.01
CA ASN A 83 -6.54 -1.32 -10.10
C ASN A 83 -7.15 -2.50 -10.88
N SER A 84 -7.15 -3.70 -10.29
CA SER A 84 -7.64 -4.93 -10.91
C SER A 84 -9.12 -4.82 -11.23
N ASP A 85 -9.56 -5.55 -12.25
CA ASP A 85 -10.96 -5.60 -12.66
C ASP A 85 -11.77 -6.50 -11.73
N ILE A 86 -12.11 -5.95 -10.57
CA ILE A 86 -12.93 -6.59 -9.53
C ILE A 86 -13.98 -5.61 -9.04
N ALA A 87 -15.13 -6.13 -8.63
CA ALA A 87 -16.32 -5.33 -8.32
C ALA A 87 -16.04 -4.21 -7.30
N GLU A 88 -15.32 -4.51 -6.23
CA GLU A 88 -15.01 -3.56 -5.16
C GLU A 88 -14.12 -2.42 -5.63
N ILE A 89 -13.17 -2.70 -6.53
CA ILE A 89 -12.29 -1.68 -7.10
C ILE A 89 -13.06 -0.82 -8.10
N ASN A 90 -13.89 -1.44 -8.93
CA ASN A 90 -14.68 -0.72 -9.94
C ASN A 90 -15.69 0.22 -9.27
N GLU A 91 -16.37 -0.23 -8.21
CA GLU A 91 -17.25 0.63 -7.40
C GLU A 91 -16.49 1.81 -6.80
N PHE A 92 -15.24 1.60 -6.34
CA PHE A 92 -14.42 2.67 -5.78
C PHE A 92 -14.02 3.71 -6.84
N LYS A 93 -13.77 3.29 -8.08
CA LYS A 93 -13.40 4.21 -9.18
C LYS A 93 -14.58 5.10 -9.61
N GLU A 94 -15.80 4.64 -9.42
CA GLU A 94 -17.03 5.36 -9.81
C GLU A 94 -17.53 6.38 -8.78
N LYS A 95 -16.96 6.39 -7.56
CA LYS A 95 -17.33 7.26 -6.44
C LYS A 95 -16.31 8.37 -6.19
#